data_AF-A0A833LFN7-F1
#
_entry.id   AF-A0A833LFN7-F1
#
_cell.length_a   1.000
_cell.length_b   1.000
_cell.length_c   1.000
_cell.angle_alpha   90.00
_cell.angle_beta   90.00
_cell.angle_gamma   90.00
#
_symmetry.space_group_name_H-M   'P 1'
#
loop_
_entity.id
_entity.type
_entity.pdbx_description
1 polymer ?
#
loop_
_entity_poly.entity_id
_entity_poly.type
_entity_poly.pdbx_seq_one_letter_code
_entity_poly.pdbx_strand_id
1 'polypeptide(L)'
;MTGGTSGIGRAAVEAFARAGAQEYGKDVRINAIAPGPIETPMLARVRVDWGATTEQLVAPYPMKRVGTPQEVAALVLWLAGAEASYVSGHVIGIDGGDLP
;
A
#
# COMPACT_ATOMS: atom_id res chain seq x y z
N MET A 1 3.38 -15.00 -15.33
CA MET A 1 4.62 -14.24 -15.64
C MET A 1 4.26 -12.78 -15.97
N THR A 2 4.28 -11.88 -14.98
CA THR A 2 4.50 -10.41 -15.11
C THR A 2 4.84 -9.76 -13.75
N GLY A 3 5.32 -10.54 -12.76
CA GLY A 3 5.68 -9.98 -11.44
C GLY A 3 6.86 -9.01 -11.47
N GLY A 4 7.71 -9.08 -12.50
CA GLY A 4 8.94 -8.30 -12.59
C GLY A 4 8.77 -6.81 -12.94
N THR A 5 7.78 -6.45 -13.77
CA THR A 5 7.56 -5.05 -14.18
C THR A 5 6.81 -4.24 -13.12
N SER A 6 5.94 -4.87 -12.33
CA SER A 6 5.25 -4.20 -11.22
C SER A 6 6.23 -3.76 -10.12
N GLY A 7 7.28 -4.56 -9.85
CA GLY A 7 8.29 -4.24 -8.83
C GLY A 7 9.05 -2.94 -9.12
N ILE A 8 9.43 -2.71 -10.38
CA ILE A 8 10.12 -1.47 -10.80
C ILE A 8 9.22 -0.25 -10.60
N GLY A 9 7.96 -0.35 -11.04
CA GLY A 9 6.99 0.73 -10.85
C GLY A 9 6.75 1.07 -9.38
N ARG A 10 6.63 0.05 -8.52
CA ARG A 10 6.49 0.24 -7.06
C ARG A 10 7.72 0.90 -6.46
N ALA A 11 8.91 0.39 -6.76
CA ALA A 11 10.18 0.95 -6.27
C ALA A 11 10.36 2.43 -6.70
N ALA A 12 9.95 2.77 -7.93
CA ALA A 12 9.99 4.15 -8.40
C ALA A 12 9.06 5.08 -7.60
N VAL A 13 7.85 4.63 -7.25
CA VAL A 13 6.92 5.39 -6.40
C VAL A 13 7.48 5.59 -4.99
N GLU A 14 8.09 4.56 -4.40
CA GLU A 14 8.72 4.64 -3.09
C GLU A 14 9.90 5.61 -3.06
N ALA A 15 10.76 5.53 -4.09
CA ALA A 15 11.87 6.46 -4.26
C ALA A 15 11.39 7.90 -4.48
N PHE A 16 10.33 8.08 -5.28
CA PHE A 16 9.71 9.38 -5.50
C PHE A 16 9.15 9.98 -4.21
N ALA A 17 8.51 9.18 -3.35
CA ALA A 17 8.00 9.70 -2.08
C ALA A 17 9.13 10.31 -1.23
N ARG A 18 10.28 9.64 -1.14
CA ARG A 18 11.46 10.13 -0.39
C ARG A 18 12.07 11.37 -1.04
N ALA A 19 12.37 11.30 -2.33
CA ALA A 19 13.02 12.39 -3.04
C ALA A 19 12.13 13.63 -3.16
N GLY A 20 10.86 13.43 -3.52
CA GLY A 20 9.87 14.50 -3.62
C GLY A 20 9.60 15.17 -2.28
N ALA A 21 9.57 14.41 -1.17
CA ALA A 21 9.41 15.01 0.15
C ALA A 21 10.59 15.92 0.53
N GLN A 22 11.81 15.61 0.11
CA GLN A 22 12.97 16.47 0.32
C GLN A 22 12.92 17.73 -0.57
N GLU A 23 12.55 17.56 -1.84
CA GLU A 23 12.54 18.65 -2.82
C GLU A 23 11.37 19.63 -2.61
N TYR A 24 10.17 19.11 -2.30
CA TYR A 24 8.92 19.87 -2.26
C TYR A 24 8.33 20.01 -0.85
N GLY A 25 9.04 19.55 0.18
CA GLY A 25 8.56 19.45 1.57
C GLY A 25 8.16 20.76 2.23
N LYS A 26 8.53 21.90 1.64
CA LYS A 26 8.11 23.22 2.11
C LYS A 26 6.61 23.47 1.90
N ASP A 27 6.06 22.95 0.81
CA ASP A 27 4.70 23.26 0.37
C ASP A 27 3.76 22.05 0.46
N VAL A 28 4.29 20.83 0.28
CA VAL A 28 3.50 19.59 0.26
C VAL A 28 4.16 18.48 1.05
N ARG A 29 3.33 17.62 1.66
CA ARG A 29 3.76 16.35 2.25
C ARG A 29 3.53 15.23 1.23
N ILE A 30 4.52 14.36 1.05
CA ILE A 30 4.48 13.30 0.05
C ILE A 30 4.75 11.97 0.75
N ASN A 31 3.82 11.02 0.69
CA ASN A 31 3.97 9.68 1.24
C ASN A 31 3.43 8.66 0.22
N ALA A 32 3.94 7.43 0.29
CA ALA A 32 3.44 6.29 -0.48
C ALA A 32 2.70 5.31 0.44
N ILE A 33 1.62 4.72 -0.08
CA ILE A 33 0.87 3.67 0.62
C ILE A 33 1.12 2.36 -0.10
N ALA A 34 1.54 1.36 0.66
CA ALA A 34 1.82 0.00 0.19
C ALA A 34 0.76 -0.95 0.79
N PRO A 35 -0.36 -1.18 0.07
CA PRO A 35 -1.40 -2.07 0.54
C PRO A 35 -1.05 -3.54 0.25
N GLY A 36 -1.52 -4.41 1.15
CA GLY A 36 -1.57 -5.86 0.93
C GLY A 36 -2.82 -6.28 0.15
N PRO A 37 -3.36 -7.49 0.37
CA PRO A 37 -4.63 -7.88 -0.23
C PRO A 37 -5.79 -7.06 0.34
N ILE A 38 -6.45 -6.28 -0.52
CA ILE A 38 -7.63 -5.47 -0.17
C ILE A 38 -8.84 -5.94 -0.96
N GLU A 39 -10.00 -6.04 -0.29
CA GLU A 39 -11.25 -6.52 -0.89
C GLU A 39 -11.77 -5.54 -1.94
N THR A 40 -11.39 -5.82 -3.19
CA THR A 40 -11.63 -4.98 -4.37
C THR A 40 -11.97 -5.88 -5.56
N PRO A 41 -12.60 -5.35 -6.62
CA PRO A 41 -12.82 -6.11 -7.86
C PRO A 41 -11.52 -6.69 -8.45
N MET A 42 -10.38 -6.01 -8.23
CA MET A 42 -9.06 -6.51 -8.61
C MET A 42 -8.72 -7.81 -7.86
N LEU A 43 -8.87 -7.85 -6.54
CA LEU A 43 -8.59 -9.06 -5.75
C LEU A 43 -9.53 -10.21 -6.13
N ALA A 44 -10.80 -9.92 -6.43
CA ALA A 44 -11.75 -10.92 -6.91
C ALA A 44 -11.27 -11.57 -8.23
N ARG A 45 -10.74 -10.77 -9.15
CA ARG A 45 -10.14 -11.26 -10.40
C ARG A 45 -8.88 -12.10 -10.13
N VAL A 46 -8.02 -11.68 -9.21
CA VAL A 46 -6.82 -12.46 -8.82
C VAL A 46 -7.22 -13.85 -8.30
N ARG A 47 -8.24 -13.94 -7.44
CA ARG A 47 -8.75 -15.24 -6.94
C ARG A 47 -9.15 -16.18 -8.07
N VAL A 48 -9.86 -15.67 -9.08
CA VAL A 48 -10.29 -16.45 -10.25
C VAL A 48 -9.09 -16.85 -11.11
N ASP A 49 -8.23 -15.89 -11.48
CA ASP A 49 -7.10 -16.11 -12.37
C ASP A 49 -6.08 -17.10 -11.77
N TRP A 50 -5.94 -17.13 -10.45
CA TRP A 50 -4.99 -18.00 -9.76
C TRP A 50 -5.61 -19.27 -9.17
N GLY A 51 -6.94 -19.44 -9.26
CA GLY A 51 -7.64 -20.55 -8.62
C GLY A 51 -7.42 -20.62 -7.11
N ALA A 52 -7.23 -19.47 -6.46
CA ALA A 52 -6.84 -19.37 -5.06
C ALA A 52 -8.02 -18.93 -4.18
N THR A 53 -8.16 -19.59 -3.03
CA THR A 53 -9.06 -19.17 -1.95
C THR A 53 -8.53 -17.93 -1.24
N THR A 54 -9.41 -17.21 -0.55
CA THR A 54 -9.00 -16.05 0.26
C THR A 54 -8.00 -16.47 1.34
N GLU A 55 -8.19 -17.62 1.96
CA GLU A 55 -7.33 -18.19 3.00
C GLU A 55 -5.92 -18.44 2.48
N GLN A 56 -5.78 -18.97 1.26
CA GLN A 56 -4.49 -19.19 0.62
C GLN A 56 -3.79 -17.88 0.28
N LEU A 57 -4.54 -16.88 -0.19
CA LEU A 57 -3.97 -15.56 -0.49
C LEU A 57 -3.43 -14.88 0.77
N VAL A 58 -4.10 -15.04 1.92
CA VAL A 58 -3.70 -14.34 3.15
C VAL A 58 -2.76 -15.14 4.05
N ALA A 59 -2.50 -16.41 3.72
CA ALA A 59 -1.65 -17.30 4.49
C ALA A 59 -0.23 -16.76 4.77
N PRO A 60 0.41 -15.95 3.90
CA PRO A 60 1.71 -15.36 4.22
C PRO A 60 1.66 -14.27 5.30
N TYR A 61 0.57 -13.48 5.37
CA TYR A 61 0.50 -12.29 6.23
C TYR A 61 0.19 -12.63 7.70
N PRO A 62 0.80 -11.95 8.69
CA PRO A 62 0.51 -12.16 10.11
C PRO A 62 -0.96 -12.05 10.49
N MET A 63 -1.72 -11.08 9.95
CA MET A 63 -3.13 -10.86 10.32
C MET A 63 -4.12 -11.88 9.72
N LYS A 64 -3.70 -12.73 8.77
CA LYS A 64 -4.52 -13.80 8.16
C LYS A 64 -5.90 -13.36 7.65
N ARG A 65 -6.04 -12.12 7.19
CA ARG A 65 -7.29 -11.58 6.64
C ARG A 65 -7.01 -10.59 5.51
N VAL A 66 -8.02 -10.37 4.68
CA VAL A 66 -8.03 -9.32 3.67
C VAL A 66 -8.36 -7.99 4.35
N GLY A 67 -7.68 -6.92 3.94
CA GLY A 67 -8.02 -5.56 4.35
C GLY A 67 -9.21 -5.01 3.58
N THR A 68 -9.81 -3.94 4.08
CA THR A 68 -10.96 -3.28 3.46
C THR A 68 -10.55 -1.97 2.80
N PRO A 69 -11.25 -1.53 1.74
CA PRO A 69 -11.04 -0.19 1.17
C PRO A 69 -11.20 0.93 2.21
N GLN A 70 -12.05 0.74 3.21
CA GLN A 70 -12.29 1.70 4.29
C GLN A 70 -11.08 1.85 5.21
N GLU A 71 -10.34 0.77 5.48
CA GLU A 71 -9.08 0.84 6.23
C GLU A 71 -8.03 1.66 5.47
N VAL A 72 -7.92 1.47 4.15
CA VAL A 72 -7.03 2.28 3.29
C VAL A 72 -7.47 3.74 3.29
N ALA A 73 -8.78 4.00 3.14
CA ALA A 73 -9.32 5.35 3.16
C ALA A 73 -9.06 6.06 4.49
N ALA A 74 -9.19 5.36 5.62
CA ALA A 74 -8.88 5.90 6.94
C ALA A 74 -7.41 6.35 7.06
N LEU A 75 -6.47 5.53 6.56
CA LEU A 75 -5.06 5.90 6.50
C LEU A 75 -4.82 7.13 5.61
N VAL A 76 -5.45 7.18 4.44
CA VAL A 76 -5.35 8.33 3.52
C VAL A 76 -5.87 9.61 4.18
N LEU A 77 -7.02 9.53 4.86
CA LEU A 77 -7.60 10.67 5.57
C LEU A 77 -6.68 11.15 6.69
N TRP A 78 -6.12 10.22 7.48
CA TRP A 78 -5.14 10.55 8.52
C TRP A 78 -3.90 11.23 7.93
N LEU A 79 -3.36 10.68 6.84
CA LEU A 79 -2.23 11.26 6.13
C LEU A 79 -2.54 12.64 5.56
N ALA A 80 -3.77 12.91 5.15
CA ALA A 80 -4.19 14.23 4.69
C ALA A 80 -4.45 15.22 5.84
N GLY A 81 -4.73 14.71 7.05
CA GLY A 81 -5.05 15.48 8.25
C GLY A 81 -3.87 16.21 8.90
N ALA A 82 -4.20 17.04 9.89
CA ALA A 82 -3.24 17.85 10.65
C ALA A 82 -2.41 17.00 11.65
N GLU A 83 -2.97 15.88 12.07
CA GLU A 83 -2.34 14.88 12.94
C GLU A 83 -1.12 14.21 12.30
N ALA A 84 -1.05 14.18 10.97
CA ALA A 84 0.11 13.71 10.21
C ALA A 84 0.98 14.87 9.70
N SER A 85 0.88 16.07 10.27
CA SER A 85 1.59 17.29 9.79
C SER A 85 3.11 17.18 9.73
N TYR A 86 3.71 16.24 10.45
CA TYR A 86 5.15 15.97 10.43
C TYR A 86 5.54 14.65 9.75
N VAL A 87 4.61 14.02 9.03
CA VAL A 87 4.82 12.77 8.31
C VAL A 87 4.93 13.04 6.81
N SER A 88 6.15 12.92 6.28
CA SER A 88 6.48 13.07 4.86
C SER A 88 7.66 12.17 4.50
N GLY A 89 7.73 11.71 3.25
CA GLY A 89 8.80 10.88 2.70
C GLY A 89 8.72 9.40 3.06
N HIS A 90 7.59 8.92 3.58
CA HIS A 90 7.45 7.55 4.08
C HIS A 90 6.70 6.64 3.13
N VAL A 91 7.04 5.35 3.18
CA VAL A 91 6.26 4.25 2.60
C VAL A 91 5.55 3.58 3.76
N ILE A 92 4.21 3.56 3.72
CA ILE A 92 3.39 3.09 4.84
C ILE A 92 2.65 1.83 4.41
N GLY A 93 2.91 0.75 5.13
CA GLY A 93 2.24 -0.53 4.94
C GLY A 93 0.81 -0.50 5.49
N ILE A 94 -0.13 -0.99 4.68
CA ILE A 94 -1.48 -1.34 5.12
C ILE A 94 -1.85 -2.72 4.57
N ASP A 95 -1.16 -3.72 5.11
CA ASP A 95 -0.96 -4.99 4.43
C ASP A 95 -1.13 -6.22 5.31
N GLY A 96 -1.49 -6.03 6.59
CA GLY A 96 -1.64 -7.12 7.54
C GLY A 96 -0.31 -7.69 8.06
N GLY A 97 0.79 -6.94 7.90
CA GLY A 97 2.14 -7.28 8.37
C GLY A 97 3.03 -7.90 7.29
N ASP A 98 2.89 -7.46 6.03
CA ASP A 98 3.70 -7.94 4.90
C ASP A 98 5.06 -7.26 4.83
N LEU A 99 5.07 -5.92 4.92
CA LEU A 99 6.30 -5.16 4.83
C LEU A 99 7.25 -5.51 5.99
N PRO A 100 8.56 -5.66 5.71
CA PRO A 100 9.58 -5.97 6.70
C PRO A 100 9.87 -4.81 7.66
#